data_AF-A0A9P5Y8D8-F1
#
_entry.id   AF-A0A9P5Y8D8-F1
#
_cell.length_a   1.000
_cell.length_b   1.000
_cell.length_c   1.000
_cell.angle_alpha   90.00
_cell.angle_beta   90.00
_cell.angle_gamma   90.00
#
_symmetry.space_group_name_H-M   'P 1'
#
loop_
_entity.id
_entity.type
_entity.pdbx_description
1 polymer ?
#
loop_
_entity_poly.entity_id
_entity_poly.type
_entity_poly.pdbx_seq_one_letter_code
_entity_poly.pdbx_strand_id
1 'polypeptide(L)'
;MNVCQIRMMSILPNYAEEIMAYAVRHDYPDIMYAAAPLLLEKPLENVLAEFPPAIAIAWTRYHATWSTCARSAMLILPKFIKPYSQPKQTQNWDQYDGCNCGQPIDSTVNKIIMVLAEGIAPLKDLSWTEKPDLVCCAQMKPAIVNWRASVDRSIKNIPDLSTFV
;
A
#
# COMPACT_ATOMS: atom_id res chain seq x y z
N MET A 1 10.42 -22.94 -19.21
CA MET A 1 9.26 -22.08 -19.53
C MET A 1 8.76 -22.44 -20.93
N ASN A 2 7.48 -22.80 -21.04
CA ASN A 2 6.85 -23.06 -22.34
C ASN A 2 6.43 -21.74 -23.00
N VAL A 3 6.31 -21.71 -24.34
CA VAL A 3 5.92 -20.49 -25.09
C VAL A 3 4.59 -19.89 -24.57
N CYS A 4 3.65 -20.74 -24.14
CA CYS A 4 2.39 -20.29 -23.54
C CYS A 4 2.61 -19.53 -22.22
N GLN A 5 3.52 -19.98 -21.36
CA GLN A 5 3.85 -19.32 -20.09
C GLN A 5 4.49 -17.95 -20.34
N ILE A 6 5.40 -17.86 -21.31
CA ILE A 6 6.02 -16.58 -21.71
C ILE A 6 4.94 -15.61 -22.18
N ARG A 7 4.01 -16.07 -23.02
CA ARG A 7 2.94 -15.23 -23.55
C ARG A 7 1.96 -14.80 -22.47
N MET A 8 1.57 -15.68 -21.55
CA MET A 8 0.74 -15.34 -20.39
C MET A 8 1.41 -14.27 -19.53
N MET A 9 2.70 -14.42 -19.21
CA MET A 9 3.46 -13.42 -18.45
C MET A 9 3.53 -12.06 -19.16
N SER A 10 3.65 -12.04 -20.50
CA SER A 10 3.71 -10.77 -21.26
C SER A 10 2.40 -9.98 -21.26
N ILE A 11 1.25 -10.65 -21.12
CA ILE A 11 -0.07 -10.00 -21.14
C ILE A 11 -0.68 -9.90 -19.73
N LEU A 12 0.03 -10.41 -18.72
CA LEU A 12 -0.42 -10.54 -17.34
C LEU A 12 -0.99 -9.24 -16.76
N PRO A 13 -0.38 -8.05 -16.95
CA PRO A 13 -0.94 -6.81 -16.40
C PRO A 13 -2.35 -6.47 -16.88
N ASN A 14 -2.74 -6.94 -18.07
CA ASN A 14 -4.02 -6.62 -18.70
C ASN A 14 -5.11 -7.67 -18.41
N TYR A 15 -4.72 -8.91 -18.08
CA TYR A 15 -5.63 -10.07 -17.95
C TYR A 15 -5.30 -10.89 -16.69
N ALA A 16 -4.93 -10.22 -15.60
CA ALA A 16 -4.42 -10.86 -14.40
C ALA A 16 -5.43 -11.85 -13.78
N GLU A 17 -6.73 -11.56 -13.87
CA GLU A 17 -7.81 -12.36 -13.27
C GLU A 17 -7.98 -13.69 -14.02
N GLU A 18 -8.13 -13.62 -15.34
CA GLU A 18 -8.28 -14.79 -16.19
C GLU A 18 -7.04 -15.66 -16.18
N ILE A 19 -5.86 -15.03 -16.16
CA ILE A 19 -4.57 -15.75 -16.11
C ILE A 19 -4.37 -16.40 -14.75
N MET A 20 -4.74 -15.74 -13.65
CA MET A 20 -4.70 -16.35 -12.32
C MET A 20 -5.66 -17.53 -12.24
N ALA A 21 -6.92 -17.38 -12.67
CA ALA A 21 -7.89 -18.46 -12.66
C ALA A 21 -7.42 -19.65 -13.51
N TYR A 22 -6.84 -19.39 -14.68
CA TYR A 22 -6.22 -20.42 -15.52
C TYR A 22 -5.03 -21.08 -14.82
N ALA A 23 -4.12 -20.30 -14.24
CA ALA A 23 -2.93 -20.79 -13.55
C ALA A 23 -3.31 -21.68 -12.35
N VAL A 24 -4.32 -21.29 -11.60
CA VAL A 24 -4.85 -22.05 -10.47
C VAL A 24 -5.49 -23.37 -10.91
N ARG A 25 -6.26 -23.38 -12.02
CA ARG A 25 -6.89 -24.60 -12.54
C ARG A 25 -5.89 -25.61 -13.11
N HIS A 26 -4.77 -25.12 -13.66
CA HIS A 26 -3.77 -25.94 -14.34
C HIS A 26 -2.47 -26.11 -13.56
N ASP A 27 -2.43 -25.69 -12.29
CA ASP A 27 -1.29 -25.82 -11.39
C ASP A 27 0.00 -25.17 -11.95
N TYR A 28 -0.11 -23.90 -12.34
CA TYR A 28 1.01 -23.05 -12.77
C TYR A 28 1.43 -22.08 -11.65
N PRO A 29 2.18 -22.54 -10.63
CA PRO A 29 2.50 -21.74 -9.44
C PRO A 29 3.26 -20.45 -9.78
N ASP A 30 4.22 -20.50 -10.72
CA ASP A 30 5.00 -19.30 -11.11
C ASP A 30 4.12 -18.16 -11.63
N ILE A 31 3.12 -18.50 -12.45
CA ILE A 31 2.18 -17.52 -13.03
C ILE A 31 1.24 -17.03 -11.93
N MET A 32 0.77 -17.94 -11.07
CA MET A 32 -0.09 -17.62 -9.93
C MET A 32 0.57 -16.61 -8.99
N TYR A 33 1.84 -16.82 -8.63
CA TYR A 33 2.59 -15.92 -7.75
C TYR A 33 2.86 -14.57 -8.40
N ALA A 34 3.13 -14.53 -9.71
CA ALA A 34 3.31 -13.28 -10.44
C ALA A 34 1.99 -12.48 -10.57
N ALA A 35 0.85 -13.17 -10.71
CA ALA A 35 -0.47 -12.56 -10.84
C ALA A 35 -1.02 -12.04 -9.50
N ALA A 36 -0.67 -12.70 -8.40
CA ALA A 36 -1.23 -12.44 -7.07
C ALA A 36 -1.17 -10.96 -6.64
N PRO A 37 -0.05 -10.23 -6.76
CA PRO A 37 -0.01 -8.82 -6.40
C PRO A 37 -0.98 -7.97 -7.21
N LEU A 38 -1.20 -8.28 -8.48
CA LEU A 38 -2.08 -7.51 -9.37
C LEU A 38 -3.54 -7.57 -8.93
N LEU A 39 -3.96 -8.70 -8.37
CA LEU A 39 -5.34 -8.93 -7.93
C LEU A 39 -5.70 -8.33 -6.56
N LEU A 40 -4.74 -7.78 -5.83
CA LEU A 40 -5.00 -7.10 -4.54
C LEU A 40 -5.91 -5.87 -4.65
N GLU A 41 -6.10 -5.33 -5.85
CA GLU A 41 -7.01 -4.21 -6.12
C GLU A 41 -8.45 -4.65 -6.37
N LYS A 42 -8.66 -5.95 -6.62
CA LYS A 42 -9.98 -6.49 -6.91
C LYS A 42 -10.72 -6.80 -5.61
N PRO A 43 -12.06 -6.70 -5.61
CA PRO A 43 -12.86 -7.15 -4.49
C PRO A 43 -12.56 -8.61 -4.17
N LEU A 44 -12.35 -8.90 -2.88
CA LEU A 44 -11.92 -10.23 -2.41
C LEU A 44 -12.91 -11.32 -2.83
N GLU A 45 -14.20 -11.01 -2.79
CA GLU A 45 -15.31 -11.88 -3.18
C GLU A 45 -15.21 -12.34 -4.65
N ASN A 46 -14.79 -11.47 -5.57
CA ASN A 46 -14.70 -11.79 -6.98
C ASN A 46 -13.55 -12.77 -7.23
N VAL A 47 -12.40 -12.53 -6.59
CA VAL A 47 -11.22 -13.40 -6.72
C VAL A 47 -11.47 -14.76 -6.10
N LEU A 48 -12.12 -14.81 -4.94
CA LEU A 48 -12.42 -16.06 -4.25
C LEU A 48 -13.43 -16.95 -4.99
N ALA A 49 -14.34 -16.37 -5.77
CA ALA A 49 -15.33 -17.14 -6.55
C ALA A 49 -14.67 -18.03 -7.60
N GLU A 50 -13.51 -17.64 -8.13
CA GLU A 50 -12.77 -18.38 -9.16
C GLU A 50 -11.78 -19.40 -8.58
N PHE A 51 -11.52 -19.36 -7.27
CA PHE A 51 -10.46 -20.15 -6.64
C PHE A 51 -10.98 -21.47 -6.05
N PRO A 52 -10.26 -22.60 -6.25
CA PRO A 52 -10.47 -23.81 -5.48
C PRO A 52 -10.30 -23.54 -3.98
N PRO A 53 -11.00 -24.27 -3.10
CA PRO A 53 -10.96 -24.04 -1.66
C PRO A 53 -9.56 -24.00 -1.04
N ALA A 54 -8.62 -24.82 -1.54
CA ALA A 54 -7.24 -24.83 -1.05
C ALA A 54 -6.52 -23.49 -1.30
N ILE A 55 -6.65 -22.94 -2.51
CA ILE A 55 -6.04 -21.66 -2.89
C ILE A 55 -6.78 -20.48 -2.26
N ALA A 56 -8.10 -20.58 -2.08
CA ALA A 56 -8.89 -19.56 -1.38
C ALA A 56 -8.37 -19.30 0.04
N ILE A 57 -7.97 -20.34 0.78
CA ILE A 57 -7.37 -20.19 2.11
C ILE A 57 -6.00 -19.50 2.04
N ALA A 58 -5.14 -19.89 1.08
CA ALA A 58 -3.84 -19.25 0.89
C ALA A 58 -3.99 -17.76 0.52
N TRP A 59 -4.91 -17.47 -0.40
CA TRP A 59 -5.23 -16.12 -0.85
C TRP A 59 -5.77 -15.23 0.27
N THR A 60 -6.71 -15.72 1.09
CA THR A 60 -7.22 -14.93 2.23
C THR A 60 -6.14 -14.60 3.24
N ARG A 61 -5.20 -15.51 3.52
CA ARG A 61 -4.05 -15.25 4.40
C ARG A 61 -3.12 -14.20 3.80
N TYR A 62 -2.79 -14.34 2.52
CA TYR A 62 -1.98 -13.36 1.79
C TYR A 62 -2.65 -11.97 1.76
N HIS A 63 -3.94 -11.90 1.47
CA HIS A 63 -4.69 -10.65 1.48
C HIS A 63 -4.77 -10.02 2.89
N ALA A 64 -4.87 -10.85 3.93
CA ALA A 64 -4.90 -10.40 5.32
C ALA A 64 -3.55 -9.81 5.79
N THR A 65 -2.40 -10.31 5.31
CA THR A 65 -1.10 -9.72 5.63
C THR A 65 -0.95 -8.32 5.01
N TRP A 66 -1.39 -8.16 3.76
CA TRP A 66 -1.47 -6.83 3.12
C TRP A 66 -2.41 -5.88 3.84
N SER A 67 -3.61 -6.35 4.20
CA SER A 67 -4.58 -5.55 4.97
C SER A 67 -4.02 -5.12 6.33
N THR A 68 -3.28 -6.02 6.99
CA THR A 68 -2.60 -5.73 8.25
C THR A 68 -1.49 -4.69 8.07
N CYS A 69 -0.75 -4.76 6.96
CA CYS A 69 0.25 -3.75 6.60
C CYS A 69 -0.41 -2.38 6.40
N ALA A 70 -1.52 -2.30 5.67
CA ALA A 70 -2.26 -1.04 5.44
C ALA A 70 -2.73 -0.42 6.76
N ARG A 71 -3.37 -1.22 7.60
CA ARG A 71 -3.80 -0.79 8.93
C ARG A 71 -2.64 -0.34 9.80
N SER A 72 -1.52 -1.06 9.78
CA SER A 72 -0.33 -0.70 10.55
C SER A 72 0.26 0.61 10.07
N ALA A 73 0.31 0.84 8.75
CA ALA A 73 0.77 2.08 8.14
C ALA A 73 -0.04 3.30 8.63
N MET A 74 -1.36 3.17 8.73
CA MET A 74 -2.24 4.21 9.30
C MET A 74 -1.94 4.47 10.78
N LEU A 75 -1.79 3.42 11.59
CA LEU A 75 -1.63 3.53 13.04
C LEU A 75 -0.28 4.11 13.47
N ILE A 76 0.77 3.89 12.67
CA ILE A 76 2.10 4.43 12.99
C ILE A 76 2.27 5.87 12.50
N LEU A 77 1.50 6.32 11.51
CA LEU A 77 1.63 7.66 10.92
C LEU A 77 1.62 8.80 11.95
N PRO A 78 0.70 8.85 12.94
CA PRO A 78 0.70 9.88 13.97
C PRO A 78 1.95 9.86 14.87
N LYS A 79 2.71 8.76 14.90
CA LYS A 79 3.97 8.68 15.67
C LYS A 79 5.11 9.40 14.97
N PHE A 80 5.08 9.42 13.64
CA PHE A 80 6.08 10.14 12.83
C PHE A 80 5.76 11.62 12.75
N ILE A 81 4.47 11.95 12.65
CA ILE A 81 3.98 13.31 12.55
C ILE A 81 3.46 13.72 13.92
N LYS A 82 4.32 14.32 14.73
CA LYS A 82 3.88 14.88 16.02
C LYS A 82 2.85 15.97 15.75
N PRO A 83 1.67 15.95 16.42
CA PRO A 83 0.74 17.07 16.33
C PRO A 83 1.50 18.32 16.77
N TYR A 84 1.44 19.35 15.94
CA TYR A 84 2.04 20.64 16.27
C TYR A 84 1.36 21.15 17.53
N SER A 85 2.06 21.11 18.67
CA SER A 85 1.68 21.94 19.81
C SER A 85 1.83 23.37 19.35
N GLN A 86 0.72 24.11 19.24
CA GLN A 86 0.75 25.54 18.94
C GLN A 86 1.85 26.18 19.78
N PRO A 87 2.78 26.96 19.19
CA PRO A 87 3.71 27.73 19.98
C PRO A 87 2.85 28.64 20.84
N LYS A 88 3.18 28.71 22.13
CA LYS A 88 2.67 29.75 23.02
C LYS A 88 2.81 31.06 22.26
N GLN A 89 1.71 31.78 22.04
CA GLN A 89 1.69 33.08 21.36
C GLN A 89 2.79 33.98 21.95
N THR A 90 3.94 34.02 21.32
CA THR A 90 4.93 35.08 21.51
C THR A 90 4.66 36.09 20.40
N GLN A 91 4.54 37.36 20.77
CA GLN A 91 3.99 38.44 19.94
C GLN A 91 4.83 38.82 18.69
N ASN A 92 5.82 38.02 18.30
CA ASN A 92 6.65 38.27 17.12
C ASN A 92 6.29 37.30 15.99
N TRP A 93 5.53 37.80 15.02
CA TRP A 93 5.16 37.10 13.79
C TRP A 93 6.32 36.93 12.81
N ASP A 94 7.44 37.64 13.03
CA ASP A 94 8.58 37.70 12.11
C ASP A 94 9.63 36.60 12.33
N GLN A 95 9.44 35.75 13.35
CA GLN A 95 10.41 34.70 13.73
C GLN A 95 9.75 33.31 13.82
N TYR A 96 8.81 33.03 12.91
CA TYR A 96 8.19 31.71 12.82
C TYR A 96 8.98 30.81 11.86
N ASP A 97 9.75 29.87 12.42
CA ASP A 97 10.17 28.62 11.75
C ASP A 97 8.97 27.64 11.61
N GLY A 98 7.76 28.15 11.47
CA GLY A 98 6.54 27.37 11.27
C GLY A 98 6.29 27.13 9.78
N CYS A 99 5.76 25.96 9.43
CA CYS A 99 5.25 25.68 8.08
C CYS A 99 4.29 26.80 7.65
N ASN A 100 4.70 27.69 6.75
CA ASN A 100 3.88 28.80 6.25
C ASN A 100 2.82 28.35 5.23
N CYS A 101 2.45 27.07 5.29
CA CYS A 101 1.68 26.36 4.29
C CYS A 101 0.16 26.51 4.48
N GLY A 102 -0.29 27.17 5.54
CA GLY A 102 -1.72 27.39 5.82
C GLY A 102 -2.55 26.11 6.01
N GLN A 103 -1.90 24.94 6.03
CA GLN A 103 -2.52 23.64 6.20
C GLN A 103 -2.17 23.13 7.61
N PRO A 104 -3.17 22.84 8.46
CA PRO A 104 -2.92 22.15 9.71
C PRO A 104 -2.20 20.83 9.42
N ILE A 105 -1.22 20.44 10.23
CA ILE A 105 -0.53 19.15 10.11
C ILE A 105 -1.54 17.99 10.09
N ASP A 106 -2.65 18.14 10.80
CA ASP A 106 -3.78 17.21 10.83
C ASP A 106 -4.39 16.97 9.44
N SER A 107 -4.35 17.95 8.54
CA SER A 107 -4.87 17.80 7.18
C SER A 107 -4.05 16.82 6.33
N THR A 108 -2.73 16.85 6.44
CA THR A 108 -1.85 15.90 5.72
C THR A 108 -2.01 14.49 6.26
N VAL A 109 -2.05 14.35 7.59
CA VAL A 109 -2.29 13.05 8.25
C VAL A 109 -3.63 12.47 7.79
N ASN A 110 -4.69 13.29 7.77
CA ASN A 110 -6.01 12.86 7.32
C ASN A 110 -6.02 12.48 5.84
N LYS A 111 -5.35 13.23 4.95
CA LYS A 111 -5.21 12.85 3.53
C LYS A 111 -4.57 11.48 3.36
N ILE A 112 -3.46 11.22 4.06
CA ILE A 112 -2.75 9.94 4.00
C ILE A 112 -3.65 8.81 4.53
N ILE A 113 -4.33 9.03 5.66
CA ILE A 113 -5.26 8.04 6.23
C ILE A 113 -6.41 7.76 5.27
N MET A 114 -7.00 8.78 4.65
CA MET A 114 -8.10 8.61 3.69
C MET A 114 -7.66 7.78 2.49
N VAL A 115 -6.49 8.08 1.91
CA VAL A 115 -5.95 7.28 0.78
C VAL A 115 -5.76 5.84 1.22
N LEU A 116 -5.11 5.58 2.35
CA LEU A 116 -4.91 4.22 2.85
C LEU A 116 -6.24 3.51 3.18
N ALA A 117 -7.29 4.26 3.51
CA ALA A 117 -8.61 3.71 3.84
C ALA A 117 -9.35 3.19 2.61
N GLU A 118 -8.94 3.58 1.40
CA GLU A 118 -9.43 3.01 0.14
C GLU A 118 -8.97 1.54 -0.05
N GLY A 119 -8.00 1.07 0.74
CA GLY A 119 -7.62 -0.33 0.83
C GLY A 119 -6.14 -0.57 0.59
N ILE A 120 -5.81 -1.69 -0.06
CA ILE A 120 -4.43 -2.15 -0.24
C ILE A 120 -3.76 -1.48 -1.45
N ALA A 121 -4.54 -1.05 -2.45
CA ALA A 121 -4.05 -0.49 -3.70
C ALA A 121 -2.94 0.58 -3.52
N PRO A 122 -3.11 1.58 -2.63
CA PRO A 122 -2.12 2.64 -2.47
C PRO A 122 -0.80 2.18 -1.84
N LEU A 123 -0.72 0.97 -1.29
CA LEU A 123 0.53 0.40 -0.78
C LEU A 123 1.44 -0.13 -1.88
N LYS A 124 0.90 -0.45 -3.07
CA LYS A 124 1.73 -0.95 -4.18
C LYS A 124 2.69 0.11 -4.70
N ASP A 125 2.25 1.36 -4.66
CA ASP A 125 3.04 2.51 -5.06
C ASP A 125 2.80 3.66 -4.10
N LEU A 126 3.80 3.96 -3.26
CA LEU A 126 3.76 5.09 -2.33
C LEU A 126 4.23 6.41 -2.96
N SER A 127 4.41 6.49 -4.29
CA SER A 127 4.79 7.73 -4.99
C SER A 127 3.80 8.88 -4.74
N TRP A 128 2.53 8.57 -4.48
CA TRP A 128 1.51 9.57 -4.15
C TRP A 128 1.86 10.40 -2.90
N THR A 129 2.71 9.89 -2.02
CA THR A 129 3.17 10.57 -0.79
C THR A 129 4.16 11.71 -1.08
N GLU A 130 4.73 11.76 -2.29
CA GLU A 130 5.68 12.79 -2.72
C GLU A 130 4.99 14.05 -3.25
N LYS A 131 3.66 14.02 -3.40
CA LYS A 131 2.95 15.13 -4.01
C LYS A 131 3.10 16.43 -3.18
N PRO A 132 3.27 17.59 -3.84
CA PRO A 132 3.53 18.86 -3.15
C PRO A 132 2.43 19.27 -2.17
N ASP A 133 1.19 18.82 -2.38
CA ASP A 133 0.03 19.10 -1.55
C ASP A 133 -0.02 18.25 -0.26
N LEU A 134 0.87 17.26 -0.13
CA LEU A 134 1.10 16.48 1.08
C LEU A 134 2.35 16.94 1.85
N VAL A 135 3.40 17.42 1.16
CA VAL A 135 4.69 17.77 1.77
C VAL A 135 4.96 19.27 1.64
N CYS A 136 4.33 20.06 2.51
CA CYS A 136 4.36 21.52 2.40
C CYS A 136 5.49 22.22 3.18
N CYS A 137 6.25 21.53 4.03
CA CYS A 137 7.45 22.09 4.66
C CYS A 137 8.61 21.11 4.84
N ALA A 138 9.80 21.71 5.01
CA ALA A 138 11.04 21.02 5.34
C ALA A 138 10.97 20.22 6.66
N GLN A 139 10.05 20.56 7.58
CA GLN A 139 9.87 19.83 8.85
C GLN A 139 9.04 18.55 8.69
N MET A 140 8.04 18.54 7.80
CA MET A 140 7.16 17.39 7.61
C MET A 140 7.76 16.38 6.62
N LYS A 141 8.60 16.84 5.69
CA LYS A 141 9.28 15.99 4.70
C LYS A 141 10.06 14.83 5.35
N PRO A 142 10.93 15.03 6.36
CA PRO A 142 11.59 13.92 7.05
C PRO A 142 10.63 12.94 7.72
N ALA A 143 9.53 13.42 8.30
CA ALA A 143 8.55 12.56 8.96
C ALA A 143 7.83 11.64 7.96
N ILE A 144 7.39 12.17 6.81
CA ILE A 144 6.75 11.39 5.74
C ILE A 144 7.76 10.42 5.11
N VAL A 145 9.01 10.85 4.88
CA VAL A 145 10.06 9.97 4.37
C VAL A 145 10.35 8.81 5.33
N ASN A 146 10.46 9.09 6.63
CA ASN A 146 10.69 8.04 7.64
C ASN A 146 9.50 7.09 7.78
N TRP A 147 8.28 7.63 7.77
CA TRP A 147 7.06 6.83 7.75
C TRP A 147 7.02 5.92 6.52
N ARG A 148 7.23 6.47 5.32
CA ARG A 148 7.27 5.71 4.06
C ARG A 148 8.33 4.62 4.10
N ALA A 149 9.55 4.93 4.55
CA ALA A 149 10.61 3.92 4.68
C ALA A 149 10.22 2.79 5.65
N SER A 150 9.44 3.08 6.69
CA SER A 150 8.88 2.07 7.58
C SER A 150 7.83 1.20 6.87
N VAL A 151 6.93 1.81 6.09
CA VAL A 151 5.89 1.09 5.34
C VAL A 151 6.51 0.24 4.23
N ASP A 152 7.48 0.77 3.48
CA ASP A 152 8.24 0.03 2.46
C ASP A 152 8.92 -1.20 3.05
N ARG A 153 9.47 -1.09 4.28
CA ARG A 153 10.05 -2.24 4.99
C ARG A 153 8.99 -3.27 5.35
N SER A 154 7.81 -2.83 5.79
CA SER A 154 6.69 -3.74 6.07
C SER A 154 6.21 -4.45 4.80
N ILE A 155 6.07 -3.74 3.68
CA ILE A 155 5.68 -4.32 2.38
C ILE A 155 6.70 -5.36 1.92
N LYS A 156 8.00 -5.07 2.01
CA LYS A 156 9.07 -6.02 1.64
C LYS A 156 9.11 -7.29 2.50
N ASN A 157 8.54 -7.24 3.70
CA ASN A 157 8.46 -8.38 4.61
C ASN A 157 7.15 -9.17 4.44
N ILE A 158 6.25 -8.77 3.54
CA ILE A 158 5.05 -9.54 3.25
C ILE A 158 5.49 -10.82 2.52
N PRO A 159 5.16 -12.02 3.04
CA PRO A 159 5.51 -13.26 2.38
C PRO A 159 4.79 -13.38 1.04
N ASP A 160 5.46 -13.99 0.06
CA ASP A 160 4.84 -14.35 -1.20
C ASP A 160 3.68 -15.32 -0.99
N LEU A 161 2.72 -15.33 -1.92
CA LEU A 161 1.57 -16.23 -1.88
C LEU A 161 2.00 -17.70 -1.76
N SER A 162 3.15 -18.06 -2.35
CA SER A 162 3.77 -19.39 -2.27
C SER A 162 4.02 -19.90 -0.85
N THR A 163 4.15 -19.00 0.12
CA THR A 163 4.38 -19.35 1.53
C THR A 163 3.11 -19.89 2.20
N PHE A 164 1.94 -19.68 1.58
CA PHE A 164 0.64 -20.02 2.14
C PHE A 164 -0.07 -21.20 1.45
N VAL A 165 0.46 -21.67 0.31
CA VAL A 165 -0.07 -22.76 -0.52
C VAL A 165 0.50 -24.10 -0.08
#